data_AF-A0A376TMP5-F1
#
_entry.id   AF-A0A376TMP5-F1
#
_cell.length_a   1.000
_cell.length_b   1.000
_cell.length_c   1.000
_cell.angle_alpha   90.00
_cell.angle_beta   90.00
_cell.angle_gamma   90.00
#
_symmetry.space_group_name_H-M   'P 1'
#
loop_
_entity.id
_entity.type
_entity.pdbx_description
1 polymer ?
#
loop_
_entity_poly.entity_id
_entity_poly.type
_entity_poly.pdbx_seq_one_letter_code
_entity_poly.pdbx_strand_id
1 'polypeptide(L)' 'MLKKCLPLLLLCTAPVFAKPVLTVYTYDSFAADWGPGPKIKKAFEADCNCELKLVALEDGRFASQPSTDGRQK' A
#
# COMPACT_ATOMS: atom_id res chain seq x y z
N MET A 1 -25.65 -36.20 -16.54
CA MET A 1 -24.26 -36.43 -16.06
C MET A 1 -23.68 -35.19 -15.35
N LEU A 2 -24.53 -34.44 -14.64
CA LEU A 2 -24.26 -33.13 -14.04
C LEU A 2 -23.77 -33.23 -12.59
N LYS A 3 -22.97 -34.25 -12.27
CA LYS A 3 -22.57 -34.60 -10.89
C LYS A 3 -21.05 -34.55 -10.67
N LYS A 4 -20.28 -34.38 -11.74
CA LYS A 4 -18.80 -34.44 -11.75
C LYS A 4 -18.13 -33.08 -11.97
N CYS A 5 -18.88 -32.02 -12.28
CA CYS A 5 -18.33 -30.66 -12.40
C CYS A 5 -18.38 -29.87 -11.08
N LEU A 6 -19.01 -30.42 -10.04
CA LEU A 6 -19.17 -29.75 -8.76
C LEU A 6 -17.86 -29.49 -7.98
N PRO A 7 -16.76 -30.28 -8.07
CA PRO A 7 -15.55 -29.98 -7.30
C PRO A 7 -14.65 -28.94 -7.96
N LEU A 8 -14.91 -28.58 -9.24
CA LEU A 8 -14.03 -27.67 -10.00
C LEU A 8 -14.37 -26.19 -9.76
N LEU A 9 -15.57 -25.87 -9.27
CA LEU A 9 -16.01 -24.49 -9.04
C LEU A 9 -15.50 -23.90 -7.71
N LEU A 10 -14.88 -24.72 -6.84
CA LEU A 10 -14.51 -24.32 -5.48
C LEU A 10 -13.10 -23.69 -5.35
N LEU A 11 -12.29 -23.67 -6.42
CA LEU A 11 -10.90 -23.15 -6.36
C LEU A 11 -10.73 -21.69 -6.80
N CYS A 12 -11.79 -21.00 -7.25
CA CYS A 12 -11.65 -19.68 -7.89
C CYS A 12 -11.94 -18.47 -6.98
N THR A 13 -12.12 -18.65 -5.68
CA THR A 13 -12.40 -17.54 -4.74
C THR A 13 -11.27 -17.37 -3.71
N ALA A 14 -10.06 -17.11 -4.18
CA ALA A 14 -9.05 -16.50 -3.31
C ALA A 14 -9.30 -14.99 -3.28
N PRO A 15 -9.71 -14.39 -2.14
CA PRO A 15 -9.71 -12.95 -2.02
C PRO A 15 -8.25 -12.50 -2.02
N VAL A 16 -7.83 -11.81 -3.08
CA VAL A 16 -6.56 -11.08 -3.10
C VAL A 16 -6.73 -9.88 -2.18
N PHE A 17 -6.62 -10.10 -0.87
CA PHE A 17 -6.65 -9.05 0.16
C PHE A 17 -5.24 -8.46 0.33
N ALA A 18 -4.59 -8.11 -0.77
CA ALA A 18 -3.38 -7.31 -0.72
C ALA A 18 -3.83 -5.86 -0.53
N LYS A 19 -3.67 -5.31 0.68
CA LYS A 19 -3.95 -3.90 0.94
C LYS A 19 -3.06 -3.05 0.02
N PRO A 20 -3.63 -2.10 -0.73
CA PRO A 20 -2.80 -1.24 -1.56
C PRO A 20 -1.84 -0.44 -0.67
N VAL A 21 -0.55 -0.45 -1.02
CA VAL A 21 0.48 0.28 -0.26
C VAL A 21 0.63 1.67 -0.87
N LEU A 22 0.18 2.70 -0.15
CA LEU A 22 0.36 4.08 -0.54
C LEU A 22 1.68 4.61 0.03
N THR A 23 2.70 4.74 -0.82
CA THR A 23 3.98 5.32 -0.41
C THR A 23 3.96 6.82 -0.63
N VAL A 24 4.03 7.58 0.47
CA VAL A 24 4.07 9.04 0.46
C VAL A 24 5.47 9.50 0.85
N TYR A 25 6.12 10.18 -0.08
CA TYR A 25 7.43 10.77 0.12
C TYR A 25 7.28 12.17 0.67
N THR A 26 7.92 12.44 1.80
CA THR A 26 7.81 13.70 2.51
C THR A 26 9.11 14.02 3.24
N TYR A 27 9.24 15.21 3.79
CA TYR A 27 10.40 15.62 4.58
C TYR A 27 10.41 14.91 5.95
N ASP A 28 11.60 14.74 6.53
CA ASP A 28 11.80 13.96 7.76
C ASP A 28 10.96 14.47 8.94
N SER A 29 10.78 15.78 9.08
CA SER A 29 9.97 16.36 10.16
C SER A 29 8.50 15.91 10.15
N PHE A 30 7.97 15.48 9.00
CA PHE A 30 6.61 14.96 8.89
C PHE A 30 6.54 13.45 9.17
N ALA A 31 7.52 12.70 8.68
CA ALA A 31 7.59 11.24 8.80
C ALA A 31 8.18 10.76 10.13
N ALA A 32 8.81 11.65 10.90
CA ALA A 32 9.37 11.33 12.19
C ALA A 32 8.33 10.77 13.18
N ASP A 33 8.77 9.91 14.10
CA ASP A 33 7.92 9.32 15.14
C ASP A 33 7.31 10.36 16.10
N TRP A 34 7.99 11.49 16.28
CA TRP A 34 7.51 12.65 17.04
C TRP A 34 6.63 13.59 16.21
N GLY A 35 6.55 13.39 14.89
CA GLY A 35 5.79 14.21 13.96
C GLY A 35 4.31 13.80 13.86
N PRO A 36 3.55 14.43 12.94
CA PRO A 36 2.16 14.08 12.70
C PRO A 36 1.98 12.73 11.97
N GLY A 37 3.05 12.17 11.39
CA GLY A 37 3.05 10.95 10.58
C GLY A 37 2.30 9.75 11.21
N PRO A 38 2.57 9.38 12.48
CA PRO A 38 1.89 8.24 13.12
C PRO A 38 0.38 8.43 13.30
N LYS A 39 -0.07 9.66 13.56
CA LYS A 39 -1.51 9.97 13.71
C LYS A 39 -2.23 9.92 12.37
N ILE A 40 -1.61 10.49 11.34
CA ILE A 40 -2.15 10.51 9.98
C ILE A 40 -2.21 9.09 9.42
N LYS A 41 -1.16 8.29 9.62
CA LYS A 41 -1.14 6.87 9.23
C LYS A 41 -2.34 6.12 9.77
N LYS A 42 -2.59 6.19 11.08
CA LYS A 42 -3.73 5.49 11.70
C LYS A 42 -5.09 5.96 11.17
N ALA A 43 -5.27 7.27 11.01
CA ALA A 43 -6.52 7.82 10.49
C ALA A 43 -6.76 7.39 9.03
N PHE A 44 -5.72 7.49 8.19
CA PHE A 44 -5.81 7.14 6.78
C PHE A 44 -6.04 5.64 6.57
N GLU A 45 -5.31 4.79 7.30
CA GLU A 45 -5.47 3.32 7.22
C GLU A 45 -6.86 2.85 7.67
N ALA A 46 -7.52 3.60 8.56
CA ALA A 46 -8.91 3.33 8.96
C ALA A 46 -9.92 3.67 7.86
N ASP A 47 -9.68 4.73 7.09
CA ASP A 47 -10.58 5.15 6.00
C ASP A 47 -10.35 4.36 4.69
N CYS A 48 -9.09 4.18 4.29
CA CYS A 48 -8.77 3.57 3.00
C CYS A 48 -8.67 2.04 3.05
N ASN A 49 -8.61 1.44 4.24
CA ASN A 49 -8.24 0.04 4.47
C ASN A 49 -6.98 -0.38 3.68
N CYS A 50 -6.06 0.57 3.52
CA CYS A 50 -4.81 0.48 2.77
C CYS A 50 -3.62 0.54 3.74
N GLU A 51 -2.40 0.32 3.26
CA GLU A 51 -1.19 0.47 4.07
C GLU A 51 -0.51 1.79 3.71
N LEU A 52 -0.32 2.69 4.68
CA LEU A 52 0.35 3.96 4.44
C LEU A 52 1.83 3.86 4.80
N LYS A 53 2.70 4.11 3.81
CA LYS A 53 4.15 4.12 3.97
C LYS A 53 4.67 5.55 3.82
N LEU A 54 4.98 6.21 4.94
CA LEU A 54 5.63 7.52 4.95
C LEU A 54 7.14 7.32 4.82
N VAL A 55 7.74 7.87 3.77
CA VAL A 55 9.19 7.81 3.54
C VAL A 55 9.75 9.21 3.68
N ALA A 56 10.57 9.41 4.71
CA ALA A 56 11.39 10.61 4.87
C ALA A 56 12.43 10.66 3.75
N LEU A 57 12.28 11.64 2.86
CA LEU A 57 13.32 12.04 1.93
C LEU A 57 14.24 13.01 2.64
N GLU A 58 15.53 12.71 2.65
CA GLU A 58 16.55 13.68 3.01
C GLU A 58 16.48 14.86 2.03
N ASP A 59 16.48 16.07 2.57
CA ASP A 59 16.43 17.33 1.83
C ASP A 59 17.54 17.36 0.77
N GLY A 60 17.17 17.06 -0.48
CA GLY A 60 18.10 16.97 -1.62
C GLY A 60 17.95 15.73 -2.51
N ARG A 61 17.19 14.70 -2.11
CA ARG A 61 16.99 13.46 -2.91
C ARG A 61 15.65 13.33 -3.65
N PHE A 62 14.85 14.40 -3.73
CA PHE A 62 13.57 14.36 -4.44
C PHE A 62 13.72 14.02 -5.95
N ALA A 63 14.89 14.28 -6.53
CA ALA A 63 15.18 14.03 -7.94
C ALA A 63 15.85 12.67 -8.25
N SER A 64 16.23 11.87 -7.24
CA SER A 64 17.05 10.67 -7.44
C SER A 64 16.42 9.36 -6.97
N GLN A 65 15.19 9.36 -6.46
CA GLN A 65 14.49 8.09 -6.27
C GLN A 65 13.97 7.58 -7.62
N PRO A 66 14.38 6.37 -8.04
CA PRO A 66 13.73 5.72 -9.16
C PRO A 66 12.28 5.50 -8.77
N SER A 67 11.37 6.11 -9.52
CA SER A 67 9.95 5.77 -9.45
C SER A 67 9.81 4.32 -9.90
N THR A 68 9.96 3.38 -8.97
CA THR A 68 9.58 1.97 -9.14
C THR A 68 8.09 1.81 -8.85
N ASP A 69 7.28 2.79 -9.25
CA ASP A 69 5.85 2.56 -9.46
C ASP A 69 5.73 1.78 -10.76
N GLY A 70 5.60 0.46 -10.61
CA GLY A 70 5.33 -0.48 -11.68
C GLY A 70 3.95 -0.24 -12.28
N ARG A 71 3.76 0.90 -12.96
CA ARG A 71 2.74 1.06 -13.98
C ARG A 71 3.13 0.11 -15.11
N GLN A 72 2.60 -1.11 -15.02
CA GLN A 72 2.68 -2.10 -16.08
C GLN A 72 2.29 -1.45 -17.41
N LYS A 73 3.22 -1.54 -18.36
CA LYS A 73 2.92 -1.55 -19.78
C LYS A 73 3.07 -2.98 -20.26
#